data_AF-A0A7X3VFZ5-F1
#
_entry.id   AF-A0A7X3VFZ5-F1
#
_cell.length_a   1.000
_cell.length_b   1.000
_cell.length_c   1.000
_cell.angle_alpha   90.00
_cell.angle_beta   90.00
_cell.angle_gamma   90.00
#
_symmetry.space_group_name_H-M   'P 1'
#
loop_
_entity.id
_entity.type
_entity.pdbx_description
1 polymer ?
#
loop_
_entity_poly.entity_id
_entity_poly.type
_entity_poly.pdbx_seq_one_letter_code
_entity_poly.pdbx_strand_id
1 'polypeptide(L)'
;MADGGPGNDFPVLVGGGPKSFGEPAPRRFLQHLFGREPLNGSGSGRRRLADVLANPDNPLTARVMVNRIWHHVFGRGIVTSVDNFGLLGDRPTHPELLDYLAGRFVEDGWSIKKMIRLIVLSQAFRQAGEATSRARQVDPLNRLLHHFPLRRLEGESLRDSILLMSGKLRDSMFGPSIHPHRAEAKDYRRLFSGPLDGSGRRSIYLKVTRMEGMKFLETFDYPNPLVTRGRRDVTNVPAQALTLLNDPFVISEARACAERLLAQPAGSVEERIDDLFRTALGRGPSSQELERFRGLAARLAGLHQVPREELPSSLKVWKDLAHAVLNLKEFLYVQ
;
A
#
# COMPACT_ATOMS: atom_id res chain seq x y z
N MET A 1 -23.48 18.49 6.21
CA MET A 1 -22.80 19.67 6.79
C MET A 1 -22.16 20.48 5.67
N ALA A 2 -22.81 21.54 5.21
CA ALA A 2 -22.20 22.54 4.34
C ALA A 2 -21.66 23.68 5.22
N ASP A 3 -20.54 24.32 4.85
CA ASP A 3 -19.93 25.40 5.65
C ASP A 3 -20.72 26.72 5.55
N GLY A 4 -21.87 26.73 4.86
CA GLY A 4 -22.72 27.90 4.64
C GLY A 4 -23.99 27.96 5.49
N GLY A 5 -24.11 27.15 6.55
CA GLY A 5 -25.24 27.25 7.49
C GLY A 5 -25.11 28.43 8.47
N PRO A 6 -26.14 28.76 9.25
CA PRO A 6 -26.12 29.87 10.21
C PRO A 6 -25.10 29.68 11.36
N GLY A 7 -24.59 28.46 11.56
CA GLY A 7 -23.63 28.17 12.63
C GLY A 7 -24.33 28.05 13.98
N ASN A 8 -25.04 26.95 14.20
CA ASN A 8 -25.84 26.75 15.40
C ASN A 8 -25.05 26.06 16.51
N ASP A 9 -25.16 26.58 17.72
CA ASP A 9 -24.76 25.86 18.93
C ASP A 9 -25.66 24.64 19.14
N PHE A 10 -25.08 23.54 19.62
CA PHE A 10 -25.82 22.29 19.81
C PHE A 10 -26.16 22.11 21.30
N PRO A 11 -27.43 21.81 21.65
CA PRO A 11 -27.81 21.52 23.03
C PRO A 11 -27.06 20.32 23.59
N VAL A 12 -26.62 20.43 24.84
CA VAL A 12 -26.05 19.29 25.56
C VAL A 12 -27.13 18.23 25.74
N LEU A 13 -26.85 16.99 25.32
CA LEU A 13 -27.78 15.87 25.50
C LEU A 13 -27.69 15.38 26.95
N VAL A 14 -28.68 15.75 27.77
CA VAL A 14 -28.71 15.39 29.20
C VAL A 14 -28.81 13.88 29.35
N GLY A 15 -27.85 13.29 30.05
CA GLY A 15 -27.76 11.83 30.23
C GLY A 15 -27.56 11.03 28.94
N GLY A 16 -27.15 11.68 27.83
CA GLY A 16 -27.00 11.03 26.52
C GLY A 16 -28.31 10.75 25.78
N GLY A 17 -29.45 11.23 26.29
CA GLY A 17 -30.76 11.06 25.65
C GLY A 17 -30.86 11.86 24.34
N PRO A 18 -31.13 11.24 23.18
CA PRO A 18 -31.13 11.93 21.87
C PRO A 18 -32.29 12.94 21.70
N LYS A 19 -33.22 12.99 22.66
CA LYS A 19 -34.36 13.93 22.70
C LYS A 19 -34.35 14.82 23.96
N SER A 20 -33.35 14.68 24.82
CA SER A 20 -33.26 15.37 26.11
C SER A 20 -32.27 16.52 25.98
N PHE A 21 -32.75 17.65 25.45
CA PHE A 21 -31.93 18.82 25.20
C PHE A 21 -31.78 19.66 26.47
N GLY A 22 -30.53 19.91 26.88
CA GLY A 22 -30.16 20.89 27.90
C GLY A 22 -29.66 22.19 27.25
N GLU A 23 -28.93 22.98 28.03
CA GLU A 23 -28.37 24.25 27.58
C GLU A 23 -27.49 24.08 26.32
N PRO A 24 -27.62 24.97 25.31
CA PRO A 24 -26.74 25.03 24.15
C PRO A 24 -25.27 25.17 24.55
N ALA A 25 -24.43 24.24 24.07
CA ALA A 25 -23.00 24.37 24.20
C ALA A 25 -22.45 25.26 23.08
N PRO A 26 -21.78 26.38 23.41
CA PRO A 26 -21.18 27.25 22.40
C PRO A 26 -20.15 26.49 21.59
N ARG A 27 -20.26 26.60 20.26
CA ARG A 27 -19.29 26.00 19.33
C ARG A 27 -17.89 26.50 19.64
N ARG A 28 -16.98 25.56 19.81
CA ARG A 28 -15.56 25.83 20.06
C ARG A 28 -14.73 24.61 19.64
N PHE A 29 -13.44 24.82 19.47
CA PHE A 29 -12.50 23.72 19.24
C PHE A 29 -11.91 23.21 20.56
N LEU A 30 -11.11 22.13 20.48
CA LEU A 30 -10.36 21.60 21.62
C LEU A 30 -9.47 22.68 22.25
N GLN A 31 -9.80 23.09 23.47
CA GLN A 31 -9.23 24.29 24.08
C GLN A 31 -7.71 24.26 24.22
N HIS A 32 -7.14 23.08 24.46
CA HIS A 32 -5.69 22.89 24.61
C HIS A 32 -4.91 23.00 23.29
N LEU A 33 -5.58 22.84 22.15
CA LEU A 33 -4.95 22.90 20.83
C LEU A 33 -5.26 24.22 20.10
N PHE A 34 -6.39 24.86 20.42
CA PHE A 34 -6.97 25.91 19.58
C PHE A 34 -7.43 27.16 20.36
N GLY A 35 -7.12 27.24 21.66
CA GLY A 35 -7.53 28.34 22.54
C GLY A 35 -8.97 28.20 23.05
N ARG A 36 -9.36 29.08 23.98
CA ARG A 36 -10.64 29.00 24.70
C ARG A 36 -11.79 29.74 24.01
N GLU A 37 -11.50 30.48 22.96
CA GLU A 37 -12.45 31.39 22.31
C GLU A 37 -13.56 30.62 21.56
N PRO A 38 -14.83 31.00 21.77
CA PRO A 38 -15.94 30.48 20.98
C PRO A 38 -15.80 30.82 19.49
N LEU A 39 -16.40 29.98 18.64
CA LEU A 39 -16.53 30.21 17.22
C LEU A 39 -17.70 31.15 16.96
N ASN A 40 -17.41 32.44 16.95
CA ASN A 40 -18.37 33.48 16.60
C ASN A 40 -18.54 33.57 15.07
N GLY A 41 -19.77 33.82 14.61
CA GLY A 41 -20.10 34.03 13.19
C GLY A 41 -20.84 32.88 12.51
N SER A 42 -21.19 33.11 11.24
CA SER A 42 -21.89 32.13 10.39
C SER A 42 -20.96 31.00 9.93
N GLY A 43 -21.55 29.90 9.45
CA GLY A 43 -20.84 28.74 8.95
C GLY A 43 -20.53 27.71 10.03
N SER A 44 -19.90 26.59 9.64
CA SER A 44 -19.60 25.49 10.56
C SER A 44 -18.32 25.68 11.37
N GLY A 45 -17.49 26.66 10.99
CA GLY A 45 -16.16 26.87 11.55
C GLY A 45 -15.09 25.93 10.97
N ARG A 46 -15.45 24.96 10.11
CA ARG A 46 -14.50 23.99 9.53
C ARG A 46 -13.35 24.65 8.78
N ARG A 47 -13.61 25.73 8.03
CA ARG A 47 -12.53 26.49 7.40
C ARG A 47 -11.53 27.03 8.42
N ARG A 48 -12.01 27.67 9.48
CA ARG A 48 -11.15 28.19 10.57
C ARG A 48 -10.37 27.08 11.26
N LEU A 49 -10.96 25.90 11.47
CA LEU A 49 -10.24 24.73 11.98
C LEU A 49 -9.09 24.33 11.04
N ALA A 50 -9.36 24.27 9.73
CA ALA A 50 -8.36 23.90 8.75
C ALA A 50 -7.22 24.93 8.69
N ASP A 51 -7.54 26.22 8.73
CA ASP A 51 -6.53 27.29 8.70
C ASP A 51 -5.63 27.25 9.96
N VAL A 52 -6.19 26.96 11.15
CA VAL A 52 -5.39 26.80 12.37
C VAL A 52 -4.58 25.51 12.37
N LEU A 53 -5.15 24.40 11.91
CA LEU A 53 -4.43 23.12 11.80
C LEU A 53 -3.25 23.22 10.83
N ALA A 54 -3.43 23.89 9.68
CA ALA A 54 -2.41 24.07 8.66
C ALA A 54 -1.55 25.33 8.86
N ASN A 55 -1.70 26.03 9.99
CA ASN A 55 -0.90 27.20 10.28
C ASN A 55 0.59 26.79 10.42
N PRO A 56 1.53 27.49 9.75
CA PRO A 56 2.97 27.28 9.90
C PRO A 56 3.47 27.27 11.36
N ASP A 57 2.84 28.05 12.24
CA ASP A 57 3.17 28.13 13.67
C ASP A 57 2.71 26.89 14.47
N ASN A 58 1.91 26.01 13.86
CA ASN A 58 1.53 24.73 14.45
C ASN A 58 2.49 23.62 13.98
N PRO A 59 3.47 23.21 14.81
CA PRO A 59 4.48 22.24 14.39
C PRO A 59 3.92 20.82 14.25
N LEU A 60 2.79 20.50 14.89
CA LEU A 60 2.28 19.13 14.97
C LEU A 60 1.86 18.61 13.60
N THR A 61 1.16 19.42 12.80
CA THR A 61 0.63 18.99 11.50
C THR A 61 1.76 18.63 10.54
N ALA A 62 2.80 19.47 10.47
CA ALA A 62 3.97 19.21 9.63
C ALA A 62 4.74 17.96 10.12
N ARG A 63 4.99 17.84 11.43
CA ARG A 63 5.68 16.68 12.02
C ARG A 63 4.93 15.37 11.75
N VAL A 64 3.61 15.35 11.94
CA VAL A 64 2.77 14.18 11.68
C VAL A 64 2.82 13.80 10.21
N MET A 65 2.67 14.77 9.31
CA MET A 65 2.66 14.49 7.87
C MET A 65 4.01 13.99 7.37
N VAL A 66 5.11 14.64 7.78
CA VAL A 66 6.47 14.19 7.46
C VAL A 66 6.75 12.80 7.99
N ASN A 67 6.34 12.50 9.22
CA ASN A 67 6.51 11.15 9.78
C ASN A 67 5.73 10.09 9.01
N ARG A 68 4.53 10.42 8.50
CA ARG A 68 3.76 9.53 7.62
C ARG A 68 4.46 9.31 6.28
N ILE A 69 4.97 10.37 5.65
CA ILE A 69 5.77 10.25 4.41
C ILE A 69 6.99 9.36 4.66
N TRP A 70 7.73 9.62 5.74
CA TRP A 70 8.87 8.82 6.15
C TRP A 70 8.50 7.35 6.39
N HIS A 71 7.39 7.10 7.09
CA HIS A 71 6.87 5.75 7.32
C HIS A 71 6.55 5.03 6.01
N HIS A 72 5.95 5.69 5.02
CA HIS A 72 5.68 5.06 3.72
C HIS A 72 6.97 4.74 2.95
N VAL A 73 8.02 5.57 3.08
CA VAL A 73 9.30 5.34 2.42
C VAL A 73 10.10 4.21 3.09
N PHE A 74 10.26 4.26 4.42
CA PHE A 74 11.11 3.32 5.17
C PHE A 74 10.33 2.18 5.86
N GLY A 75 9.00 2.11 5.72
CA GLY A 75 8.16 1.13 6.43
C GLY A 75 8.00 1.38 7.93
N ARG A 76 8.70 2.37 8.48
CA ARG A 76 8.68 2.73 9.91
C ARG A 76 8.86 4.24 10.05
N GLY A 77 7.99 4.89 10.83
CA GLY A 77 8.11 6.31 11.15
C GLY A 77 9.27 6.60 12.10
N ILE A 78 9.78 7.84 12.07
CA ILE A 78 10.69 8.39 13.08
C ILE A 78 10.02 8.32 14.47
N VAL A 79 8.73 8.66 14.52
CA VAL A 79 7.80 8.32 15.60
C VAL A 79 7.09 7.04 15.20
N THR A 80 7.30 5.95 15.95
CA THR A 80 6.78 4.63 15.58
C THR A 80 5.25 4.55 15.73
N SER A 81 4.67 5.27 16.69
CA SER A 81 3.23 5.50 16.83
C SER A 81 2.70 6.53 15.82
N VAL A 82 2.56 6.13 14.56
CA VAL A 82 2.21 7.02 13.42
C VAL A 82 0.94 7.86 13.66
N ASP A 83 -0.04 7.35 14.40
CA ASP A 83 -1.30 8.04 14.72
C ASP A 83 -1.31 8.77 16.06
N ASN A 84 -0.28 8.63 16.90
CA ASN A 84 -0.26 9.20 18.24
C ASN A 84 1.06 9.90 18.51
N PHE A 85 1.01 11.24 18.45
CA PHE A 85 2.11 12.15 18.79
C PHE A 85 1.96 12.75 20.20
N GLY A 86 0.96 12.30 20.97
CA GLY A 86 0.71 12.75 22.33
C GLY A 86 1.59 12.04 23.36
N LEU A 87 1.31 12.26 24.65
CA LEU A 87 2.06 11.69 25.77
C LEU A 87 2.09 10.15 25.81
N LEU A 88 1.06 9.51 25.24
CA LEU A 88 0.95 8.05 25.13
C LEU A 88 1.60 7.50 23.85
N GLY A 89 2.15 8.38 23.01
CA GLY A 89 2.88 8.02 21.80
C GLY A 89 4.36 7.74 22.08
N ASP A 90 5.01 7.10 21.12
CA ASP A 90 6.45 6.90 21.14
C ASP A 90 7.19 8.23 20.96
N ARG A 91 8.37 8.33 21.57
CA ARG A 91 9.29 9.45 21.30
C ARG A 91 9.95 9.29 19.92
N PRO A 92 10.24 10.39 19.20
CA PRO A 92 10.97 10.32 17.94
C PRO A 92 12.35 9.72 18.16
N THR A 93 12.76 8.80 17.28
CA THR A 93 14.14 8.26 17.30
C THR A 93 15.18 9.33 16.95
N HIS A 94 14.82 10.27 16.08
CA HIS A 94 15.66 11.37 15.61
C HIS A 94 14.86 12.68 15.68
N PRO A 95 14.76 13.33 16.85
CA PRO A 95 13.94 14.53 17.03
C PRO A 95 14.39 15.70 16.15
N GLU A 96 15.70 15.96 16.07
CA GLU A 96 16.26 17.06 15.27
C GLU A 96 16.00 16.86 13.78
N LEU A 97 16.10 15.62 13.29
CA LEU A 97 15.78 15.28 11.90
C LEU A 97 14.30 15.51 11.61
N LEU A 98 13.41 15.08 12.50
CA LEU A 98 11.97 15.29 12.33
C LEU A 98 11.64 16.78 12.28
N ASP A 99 12.28 17.58 13.14
CA ASP A 99 12.07 19.03 13.20
C ASP A 99 12.59 19.73 11.96
N TYR A 100 13.77 19.35 11.48
CA TYR A 100 14.33 19.84 10.21
C TYR A 100 13.41 19.53 9.03
N LEU A 101 12.97 18.28 8.89
CA LEU A 101 12.10 17.87 7.80
C LEU A 101 10.72 18.54 7.88
N ALA A 102 10.17 18.71 9.08
CA ALA A 102 8.90 19.41 9.28
C ALA A 102 9.00 20.89 8.88
N GLY A 103 10.05 21.60 9.31
CA GLY A 103 10.29 22.99 8.89
C GLY A 103 10.44 23.09 7.37
N ARG A 104 11.26 22.22 6.78
CA ARG A 104 11.45 22.18 5.33
C ARG A 104 10.17 21.89 4.56
N PHE A 105 9.29 21.03 5.10
CA PHE A 105 8.01 20.73 4.47
C PHE A 105 7.12 21.97 4.34
N VAL A 106 7.08 22.79 5.39
CA VAL A 106 6.32 24.04 5.40
C VAL A 106 6.93 25.06 4.45
N GLU A 107 8.26 25.26 4.50
CA GLU A 107 9.00 26.15 3.59
C GLU A 107 8.80 25.81 2.12
N ASP A 108 8.76 24.51 1.78
CA ASP A 108 8.56 24.03 0.41
C ASP A 108 7.10 24.08 -0.06
N GLY A 109 6.21 24.67 0.74
CA GLY A 109 4.79 24.85 0.43
C GLY A 109 3.98 23.57 0.61
N TRP A 110 4.30 22.76 1.63
CA TRP A 110 3.62 21.51 1.96
C TRP A 110 3.66 20.48 0.82
N SER A 111 4.67 20.56 -0.04
CA SER A 111 4.79 19.70 -1.22
C SER A 111 5.27 18.30 -0.86
N ILE A 112 4.35 17.34 -0.88
CA ILE A 112 4.66 15.91 -0.63
C ILE A 112 5.73 15.41 -1.60
N LYS A 113 5.66 15.81 -2.88
CA LYS A 113 6.61 15.37 -3.91
C LYS A 113 8.03 15.87 -3.64
N LYS A 114 8.20 17.13 -3.23
CA LYS A 114 9.51 17.68 -2.85
C LYS A 114 10.06 16.98 -1.60
N MET A 115 9.21 16.72 -0.61
CA MET A 115 9.61 15.99 0.61
C MET A 115 10.07 14.56 0.29
N ILE A 116 9.30 13.82 -0.52
CA ILE A 116 9.70 12.49 -1.00
C ILE A 116 11.04 12.58 -1.73
N ARG A 117 11.22 13.54 -2.65
CA ARG A 117 12.48 13.74 -3.36
C ARG A 117 13.66 13.96 -2.40
N LEU A 118 13.49 14.80 -1.38
CA LEU A 118 14.52 15.04 -0.36
C LEU A 118 14.90 13.75 0.36
N ILE A 119 13.91 12.96 0.78
CA ILE A 119 14.13 11.69 1.49
C ILE A 119 14.82 10.66 0.61
N VAL A 120 14.35 10.43 -0.63
CA VAL A 120 14.93 9.40 -1.52
C VAL A 120 16.31 9.77 -2.06
N LEU A 121 16.68 11.06 -2.02
CA LEU A 121 18.03 11.53 -2.34
C LEU A 121 18.96 11.57 -1.11
N SER A 122 18.52 11.11 0.05
CA SER A 122 19.37 11.01 1.24
C SER A 122 20.34 9.83 1.16
N GLN A 123 21.41 9.87 1.96
CA GLN A 123 22.29 8.71 2.14
C GLN A 123 21.55 7.54 2.81
N ALA A 124 20.66 7.83 3.75
CA ALA A 124 19.86 6.82 4.45
C ALA A 124 19.00 5.98 3.49
N PHE A 125 18.39 6.60 2.48
CA PHE A 125 17.62 5.88 1.46
C PHE A 125 18.50 5.05 0.53
N ARG A 126 19.72 5.53 0.21
CA ARG A 126 20.66 4.85 -0.69
C ARG A 126 21.48 3.74 -0.03
N GLN A 127 21.27 3.44 1.24
CA GLN A 127 21.97 2.34 1.89
C GLN A 127 21.57 0.99 1.27
N ALA A 128 22.50 0.04 1.27
CA ALA A 128 22.17 -1.34 0.91
C ALA A 128 21.21 -1.95 1.93
N GLY A 129 20.42 -2.95 1.51
CA GLY A 129 19.53 -3.71 2.40
C GLY A 129 20.25 -4.69 3.33
N GLU A 130 21.55 -4.91 3.14
CA GLU A 130 22.36 -5.82 3.95
C GLU A 130 22.94 -5.14 5.19
N ALA A 131 22.76 -5.78 6.34
CA ALA A 131 23.30 -5.33 7.61
C ALA A 131 24.45 -6.23 8.06
N THR A 132 25.51 -5.63 8.60
CA THR A 132 26.61 -6.38 9.21
C THR A 132 26.14 -7.09 10.49
N SER A 133 26.81 -8.20 10.84
CA SER A 133 26.50 -8.96 12.06
C SER A 133 26.58 -8.09 13.32
N ARG A 134 27.59 -7.22 13.41
CA ARG A 134 27.75 -6.26 14.51
C ARG A 134 26.59 -5.27 14.59
N ALA A 135 26.16 -4.70 13.47
CA ALA A 135 25.08 -3.71 13.47
C ALA A 135 23.75 -4.33 13.91
N ARG A 136 23.45 -5.57 13.50
CA ARG A 136 22.27 -6.32 13.97
C ARG A 136 22.28 -6.61 15.47
N GLN A 137 23.47 -6.77 16.08
CA GLN A 137 23.58 -6.97 17.52
C GLN A 137 23.34 -5.67 18.30
N VAL A 138 23.84 -4.54 17.80
CA VAL A 138 23.74 -3.24 18.47
C VAL A 138 22.35 -2.62 18.29
N ASP A 139 21.78 -2.69 17.09
CA ASP A 139 20.47 -2.13 16.76
C ASP A 139 19.61 -3.16 15.99
N PRO A 140 19.12 -4.21 16.67
CA PRO A 140 18.35 -5.27 16.01
C PRO A 140 17.03 -4.78 15.39
N LEU A 141 16.53 -3.62 15.81
CA LEU A 141 15.29 -3.04 15.32
C LEU A 141 15.51 -2.03 14.19
N ASN A 142 16.76 -1.86 13.72
CA ASN A 142 17.17 -0.90 12.70
C ASN A 142 16.61 0.52 12.95
N ARG A 143 16.62 0.97 14.20
CA ARG A 143 16.16 2.30 14.61
C ARG A 143 17.04 3.40 14.02
N LEU A 144 18.32 3.13 13.85
CA LEU A 144 19.33 4.06 13.32
C LEU A 144 19.44 4.04 11.80
N LEU A 145 18.66 3.18 11.11
CA LEU A 145 18.70 3.03 9.65
C LEU A 145 20.12 2.81 9.14
N HIS A 146 20.76 1.75 9.66
CA HIS A 146 22.10 1.32 9.27
C HIS A 146 22.09 0.33 8.08
N HIS A 147 20.90 -0.02 7.60
CA HIS A 147 20.64 -0.62 6.30
C HIS A 147 19.23 -0.23 5.84
N PHE A 148 18.93 -0.35 4.54
CA PHE A 148 17.57 -0.13 4.06
C PHE A 148 16.64 -1.28 4.53
N PRO A 149 15.47 -0.98 5.12
CA PRO A 149 14.57 -2.01 5.62
C PRO A 149 13.85 -2.71 4.47
N LEU A 150 13.84 -4.05 4.50
CA LEU A 150 13.01 -4.86 3.62
C LEU A 150 11.53 -4.56 3.89
N ARG A 151 10.77 -4.20 2.85
CA ARG A 151 9.35 -3.87 2.98
C ARG A 151 8.50 -4.84 2.18
N ARG A 152 7.41 -5.31 2.78
CA ARG A 152 6.41 -6.08 2.06
C ARG A 152 5.53 -5.15 1.23
N LEU A 153 5.18 -5.55 0.01
CA LEU A 153 4.18 -4.86 -0.80
C LEU A 153 2.81 -4.93 -0.12
N GLU A 154 2.12 -3.80 -0.08
CA GLU A 154 0.70 -3.74 0.31
C GLU A 154 -0.17 -4.46 -0.72
N GLY A 155 -1.33 -4.97 -0.30
CA GLY A 155 -2.21 -5.77 -1.18
C GLY A 155 -2.54 -5.13 -2.53
N GLU A 156 -2.75 -3.81 -2.55
CA GLU A 156 -3.00 -3.02 -3.77
C GLU A 156 -1.78 -2.99 -4.69
N SER A 157 -0.59 -2.76 -4.12
CA SER A 157 0.66 -2.73 -4.88
C SER A 157 1.01 -4.12 -5.41
N LEU A 158 0.77 -5.16 -4.61
CA LEU A 158 0.94 -6.55 -5.01
C LEU A 158 0.01 -6.91 -6.17
N ARG A 159 -1.30 -6.62 -6.04
CA ARG A 159 -2.27 -6.83 -7.12
C ARG A 159 -1.89 -6.09 -8.39
N ASP A 160 -1.52 -4.82 -8.28
CA ASP A 160 -1.11 -4.00 -9.43
C ASP A 160 0.18 -4.53 -10.07
N SER A 161 1.11 -5.09 -9.28
CA SER A 161 2.34 -5.73 -9.78
C SER A 161 2.04 -7.03 -10.55
N ILE A 162 1.06 -7.81 -10.08
CA ILE A 162 0.58 -9.01 -10.79
C ILE A 162 -0.02 -8.62 -12.16
N LEU A 163 -0.86 -7.57 -12.19
CA LEU A 163 -1.43 -7.04 -13.44
C LEU A 163 -0.35 -6.48 -14.38
N LEU A 164 0.68 -5.85 -13.83
CA LEU A 164 1.80 -5.33 -14.62
C LEU A 164 2.57 -6.48 -15.26
N MET A 165 2.90 -7.51 -14.49
CA MET A 165 3.62 -8.70 -14.96
C MET A 165 2.84 -9.45 -16.05
N SER A 166 1.52 -9.54 -15.93
CA SER A 166 0.67 -10.17 -16.95
C SER A 166 0.48 -9.32 -18.21
N GLY A 167 0.84 -8.03 -18.16
CA GLY A 167 0.61 -7.07 -19.23
C GLY A 167 -0.83 -6.56 -19.33
N LYS A 168 -1.69 -6.87 -18.34
CA LYS A 168 -3.08 -6.39 -18.33
C LYS A 168 -3.27 -5.05 -17.61
N LEU A 169 -2.26 -4.54 -16.91
CA LEU A 169 -2.39 -3.27 -16.20
C LEU A 169 -2.69 -2.12 -17.17
N ARG A 170 -3.81 -1.43 -16.95
CA ARG A 170 -4.20 -0.20 -17.63
C ARG A 170 -3.86 1.00 -16.76
N ASP A 171 -2.99 1.87 -17.27
CA ASP A 171 -2.51 3.08 -16.60
C ASP A 171 -3.48 4.27 -16.68
N SER A 172 -4.58 4.12 -17.42
CA SER A 172 -5.64 5.13 -17.57
C SER A 172 -6.04 5.78 -16.23
N MET A 173 -5.87 7.09 -16.15
CA MET A 173 -6.22 7.88 -14.98
C MET A 173 -7.69 8.32 -15.01
N PHE A 174 -8.27 8.53 -13.82
CA PHE A 174 -9.64 9.03 -13.62
C PHE A 174 -10.73 8.09 -14.16
N GLY A 175 -12.00 8.52 -14.08
CA GLY A 175 -13.16 7.73 -14.46
C GLY A 175 -13.83 7.01 -13.28
N PRO A 176 -14.94 6.30 -13.54
CA PRO A 176 -15.73 5.66 -12.50
C PRO A 176 -14.99 4.47 -11.87
N SER A 177 -15.37 4.15 -10.62
CA SER A 177 -14.86 2.97 -9.91
C SER A 177 -15.37 1.68 -10.55
N ILE A 178 -14.54 0.63 -10.55
CA ILE A 178 -14.89 -0.72 -11.00
C ILE A 178 -15.35 -1.55 -9.80
N HIS A 179 -16.42 -2.33 -9.98
CA HIS A 179 -16.84 -3.27 -8.95
C HIS A 179 -15.78 -4.38 -8.77
N PRO A 180 -15.42 -4.74 -7.53
CA PRO A 180 -14.51 -5.85 -7.31
C PRO A 180 -15.17 -7.17 -7.74
N HIS A 181 -14.36 -8.15 -8.10
CA HIS A 181 -14.85 -9.49 -8.38
C HIS A 181 -15.47 -10.14 -7.13
N ARG A 182 -16.63 -10.76 -7.32
CA ARG A 182 -17.33 -11.55 -6.31
C ARG A 182 -17.80 -12.85 -6.94
N ALA A 183 -17.62 -13.95 -6.21
CA ALA A 183 -18.14 -15.25 -6.63
C ALA A 183 -19.67 -15.25 -6.74
N GLU A 184 -20.35 -14.49 -5.87
CA GLU A 184 -21.80 -14.34 -5.86
C GLU A 184 -22.17 -12.86 -5.70
N ALA A 185 -23.00 -12.34 -6.60
CA ALA A 185 -23.54 -10.98 -6.51
C ALA A 185 -24.70 -10.94 -5.50
N LYS A 186 -24.78 -9.87 -4.70
CA LYS A 186 -25.86 -9.67 -3.73
C LYS A 186 -26.53 -8.32 -3.98
N ASP A 187 -27.42 -8.29 -4.97
CA ASP A 187 -28.07 -7.06 -5.45
C ASP A 187 -28.87 -6.35 -4.36
N TYR A 188 -29.52 -7.11 -3.46
CA TYR A 188 -30.25 -6.57 -2.31
C TYR A 188 -29.35 -5.78 -1.33
N ARG A 189 -28.03 -6.01 -1.35
CA ARG A 189 -27.02 -5.23 -0.60
C ARG A 189 -26.23 -4.26 -1.47
N ARG A 190 -26.60 -4.10 -2.75
CA ARG A 190 -25.87 -3.33 -3.77
C ARG A 190 -24.43 -3.82 -3.96
N LEU A 191 -24.19 -5.12 -3.75
CA LEU A 191 -22.90 -5.78 -3.92
C LEU A 191 -22.84 -6.45 -5.29
N PHE A 192 -22.70 -5.62 -6.32
CA PHE A 192 -22.50 -6.10 -7.69
C PHE A 192 -21.11 -6.71 -7.85
N SER A 193 -21.02 -7.75 -8.67
CA SER A 193 -19.76 -8.39 -9.05
C SER A 193 -19.17 -7.70 -10.28
N GLY A 194 -17.85 -7.49 -10.29
CA GLY A 194 -17.12 -7.06 -11.47
C GLY A 194 -16.18 -8.13 -12.02
N PRO A 195 -15.40 -7.78 -13.05
CA PRO A 195 -14.42 -8.68 -13.67
C PRO A 195 -13.34 -9.13 -12.69
N LEU A 196 -12.84 -10.35 -12.86
CA LEU A 196 -11.84 -10.99 -11.99
C LEU A 196 -10.59 -10.10 -11.80
N ASP A 197 -10.10 -9.53 -12.88
CA ASP A 197 -8.93 -8.66 -12.95
C ASP A 197 -9.25 -7.17 -12.73
N GLY A 198 -10.50 -6.82 -12.36
CA GLY A 198 -10.96 -5.43 -12.28
C GLY A 198 -10.84 -4.68 -13.60
N SER A 199 -10.93 -5.39 -14.73
CA SER A 199 -10.64 -4.90 -16.07
C SER A 199 -9.23 -4.32 -16.19
N GLY A 200 -8.24 -4.90 -15.53
CA GLY A 200 -6.86 -4.42 -15.54
C GLY A 200 -6.64 -3.04 -14.90
N ARG A 201 -7.65 -2.44 -14.27
CA ARG A 201 -7.49 -1.13 -13.61
C ARG A 201 -6.66 -1.29 -12.33
N ARG A 202 -5.86 -0.25 -12.04
CA ARG A 202 -5.16 -0.10 -10.75
C ARG A 202 -6.12 -0.26 -9.58
N SER A 203 -5.63 -0.87 -8.50
CA SER A 203 -6.43 -1.22 -7.32
C SER A 203 -7.10 -0.01 -6.67
N ILE A 204 -6.53 1.20 -6.83
CA ILE A 204 -7.11 2.47 -6.37
C ILE A 204 -8.46 2.81 -7.02
N TYR A 205 -8.81 2.19 -8.15
CA TYR A 205 -10.08 2.39 -8.85
C TYR A 205 -11.11 1.31 -8.52
N LEU A 206 -10.77 0.33 -7.68
CA LEU A 206 -11.73 -0.65 -7.21
C LEU A 206 -12.67 -0.01 -6.20
N LYS A 207 -13.96 -0.30 -6.34
CA LYS A 207 -15.00 0.22 -5.46
C LYS A 207 -14.86 -0.39 -4.06
N VAL A 208 -14.58 0.45 -3.09
CA VAL A 208 -14.56 0.07 -1.67
C VAL A 208 -15.97 0.16 -1.10
N THR A 209 -16.43 -0.90 -0.42
CA THR A 209 -17.71 -0.90 0.30
C THR A 209 -17.47 -1.27 1.75
N ARG A 210 -18.32 -0.75 2.66
CA ARG A 210 -18.23 -1.04 4.10
C ARG A 210 -18.75 -2.44 4.49
N MET A 211 -19.45 -3.11 3.57
CA MET A 211 -20.08 -4.40 3.84
C MET A 211 -19.19 -5.58 3.48
N GLU A 212 -18.62 -5.56 2.27
CA GLU A 212 -17.80 -6.66 1.76
C GLU A 212 -16.75 -6.07 0.80
N GLY A 213 -15.46 -6.22 1.13
CA GLY A 213 -14.36 -5.78 0.28
C GLY A 213 -14.05 -6.78 -0.82
N MET A 214 -12.87 -6.62 -1.42
CA MET A 214 -12.28 -7.62 -2.32
C MET A 214 -11.47 -8.61 -1.49
N LYS A 215 -11.83 -9.90 -1.54
CA LYS A 215 -11.19 -10.95 -0.72
C LYS A 215 -9.67 -11.02 -0.87
N PHE A 216 -9.16 -10.83 -2.09
CA PHE A 216 -7.72 -10.79 -2.35
C PHE A 216 -7.06 -9.69 -1.51
N LEU A 217 -7.54 -8.45 -1.61
CA LEU A 217 -6.99 -7.32 -0.86
C LEU A 217 -7.13 -7.51 0.65
N GLU A 218 -8.27 -7.99 1.13
CA GLU A 218 -8.50 -8.29 2.56
C GLU A 218 -7.49 -9.31 3.10
N THR A 219 -7.16 -10.34 2.30
CA THR A 219 -6.16 -11.34 2.68
C THR A 219 -4.77 -10.73 2.81
N PHE A 220 -4.44 -9.71 2.00
CA PHE A 220 -3.18 -8.95 2.08
C PHE A 220 -3.34 -7.66 2.89
N ASP A 221 -3.98 -7.78 4.05
CA ASP A 221 -4.05 -6.76 5.10
C ASP A 221 -4.66 -5.42 4.63
N TYR A 222 -5.68 -5.47 3.77
CA TYR A 222 -6.49 -4.28 3.45
C TYR A 222 -7.21 -3.75 4.69
N PRO A 223 -7.05 -2.45 5.05
CA PRO A 223 -7.66 -1.89 6.24
C PRO A 223 -9.18 -1.97 6.20
N ASN A 224 -9.76 -2.32 7.34
CA ASN A 224 -11.20 -2.27 7.50
C ASN A 224 -11.69 -0.80 7.35
N PRO A 225 -12.58 -0.50 6.40
CA PRO A 225 -13.03 0.86 6.12
C PRO A 225 -13.88 1.48 7.25
N LEU A 226 -14.22 0.72 8.29
CA LEU A 226 -14.94 1.18 9.47
C LEU A 226 -14.02 1.83 10.52
N VAL A 227 -12.71 1.60 10.45
CA VAL A 227 -11.75 2.05 11.47
C VAL A 227 -10.65 2.88 10.84
N THR A 228 -10.16 3.87 11.57
CA THR A 228 -9.02 4.68 11.12
C THR A 228 -7.73 3.91 11.40
N ARG A 229 -6.83 3.85 10.42
CA ARG A 229 -5.53 3.18 10.53
C ARG A 229 -4.47 4.05 9.85
N GLY A 230 -3.49 4.54 10.60
CA GLY A 230 -2.33 5.26 10.07
C GLY A 230 -1.11 4.40 9.82
N ARG A 231 -1.12 3.17 10.33
CA ARG A 231 -0.19 2.10 9.93
C ARG A 231 -0.99 0.84 9.61
N ARG A 232 -0.66 0.23 8.47
CA ARG A 232 -1.23 -1.07 8.06
C ARG A 232 -0.53 -2.20 8.80
N ASP A 233 -1.30 -3.25 9.07
CA ASP A 233 -0.71 -4.48 9.57
C ASP A 233 0.09 -5.14 8.44
N VAL A 234 1.15 -5.83 8.82
CA VAL A 234 1.94 -6.68 7.91
C VAL A 234 1.95 -8.05 8.55
N THR A 235 1.01 -8.89 8.15
CA THR A 235 0.90 -10.26 8.66
C THR A 235 1.67 -11.23 7.76
N ASN A 236 2.05 -12.40 8.28
CA ASN A 236 2.65 -13.48 7.49
C ASN A 236 1.91 -14.79 7.78
N VAL A 237 0.64 -14.81 7.40
CA VAL A 237 -0.26 -15.94 7.68
C VAL A 237 -0.28 -16.93 6.51
N PRO A 238 -0.45 -18.24 6.76
CA PRO A 238 -0.51 -19.25 5.68
C PRO A 238 -1.57 -18.95 4.61
N ALA A 239 -2.68 -18.32 4.99
CA ALA A 239 -3.75 -17.93 4.07
C ALA A 239 -3.24 -17.03 2.93
N GLN A 240 -2.28 -16.13 3.18
CA GLN A 240 -1.72 -15.26 2.14
C GLN A 240 -0.92 -16.05 1.10
N ALA A 241 -0.10 -17.00 1.53
CA ALA A 241 0.64 -17.88 0.63
C ALA A 241 -0.32 -18.79 -0.17
N LEU A 242 -1.34 -19.34 0.49
CA LEU A 242 -2.36 -20.15 -0.16
C LEU A 242 -3.18 -19.35 -1.18
N THR A 243 -3.44 -18.06 -0.95
CA THR A 243 -4.09 -17.18 -1.93
C THR A 243 -3.22 -17.00 -3.17
N LEU A 244 -1.91 -16.80 -3.04
CA LEU A 244 -1.02 -16.74 -4.22
C LEU A 244 -0.98 -18.05 -5.00
N LEU A 245 -1.11 -19.18 -4.32
CA LEU A 245 -1.11 -20.49 -4.97
C LEU A 245 -2.43 -20.82 -5.67
N ASN A 246 -3.57 -20.37 -5.14
CA ASN A 246 -4.87 -20.91 -5.53
C ASN A 246 -5.88 -19.87 -6.04
N ASP A 247 -5.65 -18.57 -5.84
CA ASP A 247 -6.64 -17.57 -6.24
C ASP A 247 -6.80 -17.56 -7.77
N PRO A 248 -8.05 -17.64 -8.29
CA PRO A 248 -8.32 -17.61 -9.72
C PRO A 248 -7.73 -16.39 -10.43
N PHE A 249 -7.66 -15.24 -9.76
CA PHE A 249 -7.02 -14.04 -10.28
C PHE A 249 -5.54 -14.30 -10.54
N VAL A 250 -4.80 -14.82 -9.56
CA VAL A 250 -3.35 -15.09 -9.68
C VAL A 250 -3.07 -16.11 -10.79
N ILE A 251 -3.86 -17.19 -10.85
CA ILE A 251 -3.72 -18.22 -11.89
C ILE A 251 -4.04 -17.65 -13.29
N SER A 252 -5.08 -16.82 -13.40
CA SER A 252 -5.44 -16.16 -14.67
C SER A 252 -4.36 -15.19 -15.14
N GLU A 253 -3.77 -14.41 -14.24
CA GLU A 253 -2.71 -13.47 -14.56
C GLU A 253 -1.38 -14.16 -14.88
N ALA A 254 -1.06 -15.29 -14.23
CA ALA A 254 0.08 -16.13 -14.60
C ALA A 254 -0.06 -16.70 -16.03
N ARG A 255 -1.28 -17.10 -16.42
CA ARG A 255 -1.57 -17.54 -17.79
C ARG A 255 -1.39 -16.41 -18.80
N ALA A 256 -1.94 -15.23 -18.52
CA ALA A 256 -1.80 -14.08 -19.39
C ALA A 256 -0.32 -13.66 -19.55
N CYS A 257 0.47 -13.74 -18.47
CA CYS A 257 1.92 -13.54 -18.53
C CYS A 257 2.58 -14.54 -19.50
N ALA A 258 2.25 -15.82 -19.41
CA ALA A 258 2.78 -16.84 -20.29
C ALA A 258 2.36 -16.65 -21.76
N GLU A 259 1.11 -16.31 -22.02
CA GLU A 259 0.62 -15.97 -23.37
C GLU A 259 1.41 -14.79 -23.97
N ARG A 260 1.67 -13.76 -23.16
CA ARG A 260 2.47 -12.59 -23.56
C ARG A 260 3.93 -12.96 -23.84
N LEU A 261 4.55 -13.81 -23.02
CA LEU A 261 5.91 -14.30 -23.25
C LEU A 261 5.97 -15.10 -24.55
N LEU A 262 5.01 -15.99 -24.78
CA LEU A 262 4.96 -16.86 -25.96
C LEU A 262 4.65 -16.12 -27.27
N ALA A 263 4.00 -14.96 -27.21
CA ALA A 263 3.76 -14.10 -28.36
C ALA A 263 5.04 -13.41 -28.89
N GLN A 264 6.11 -13.36 -28.11
CA GLN A 264 7.41 -12.86 -28.56
C GLN A 264 8.09 -13.90 -29.50
N PRO A 265 8.99 -13.46 -30.39
CA PRO A 265 9.73 -14.37 -31.28
C PRO A 265 10.30 -15.57 -30.51
N ALA A 266 10.35 -16.73 -31.18
CA ALA A 266 10.79 -17.97 -30.55
C ALA A 266 12.25 -17.84 -30.07
N GLY A 267 12.41 -17.58 -28.78
CA GLY A 267 13.69 -17.63 -28.07
C GLY A 267 13.92 -18.98 -27.40
N SER A 268 15.18 -19.20 -27.01
CA SER A 268 15.59 -20.30 -26.15
C SER A 268 14.85 -20.28 -24.81
N VAL A 269 14.92 -21.39 -24.07
CA VAL A 269 14.32 -21.49 -22.72
C VAL A 269 14.98 -20.48 -21.80
N GLU A 270 16.29 -20.31 -21.92
CA GLU A 270 17.10 -19.40 -21.12
C GLU A 270 16.73 -17.93 -21.35
N GLU A 271 16.57 -17.51 -22.61
CA GLU A 271 16.13 -16.15 -22.96
C GLU A 271 14.73 -15.86 -22.38
N ARG A 272 13.80 -16.81 -22.51
CA ARG A 272 12.44 -16.65 -21.97
C ARG A 272 12.41 -16.62 -20.43
N ILE A 273 13.30 -17.36 -19.76
CA ILE A 273 13.47 -17.25 -18.30
C ILE A 273 14.00 -15.85 -17.94
N ASP A 274 14.98 -15.32 -18.68
CA ASP A 274 15.49 -13.96 -18.46
C ASP A 274 14.40 -12.90 -18.61
N ASP A 275 13.58 -12.98 -19.66
CA ASP A 275 12.45 -12.07 -19.90
C ASP A 275 11.38 -12.15 -18.79
N LEU A 276 11.09 -13.36 -18.32
CA LEU A 276 10.17 -13.58 -17.20
C LEU A 276 10.68 -12.91 -15.92
N PHE A 277 11.98 -13.08 -15.60
CA PHE A 277 12.60 -12.47 -14.43
C PHE A 277 12.65 -10.95 -14.54
N ARG A 278 13.03 -10.40 -15.70
CA ARG A 278 13.06 -8.94 -15.92
C ARG A 278 11.69 -8.32 -15.80
N THR A 279 10.67 -8.98 -16.36
CA THR A 279 9.29 -8.53 -16.24
C THR A 279 8.84 -8.50 -14.78
N ALA A 280 9.06 -9.59 -14.05
CA ALA A 280 8.48 -9.77 -12.73
C ALA A 280 9.27 -9.08 -11.61
N LEU A 281 10.60 -9.07 -11.71
CA LEU A 281 11.53 -8.65 -10.64
C LEU A 281 12.40 -7.45 -11.04
N GLY A 282 12.36 -7.00 -12.31
CA GLY A 282 13.17 -5.87 -12.79
C GLY A 282 14.66 -6.18 -12.99
N ARG A 283 15.07 -7.45 -12.84
CA ARG A 283 16.45 -7.93 -13.04
C ARG A 283 16.46 -9.28 -13.74
N GLY A 284 17.59 -9.66 -14.32
CA GLY A 284 17.80 -11.02 -14.81
C GLY A 284 18.01 -12.04 -13.67
N PRO A 285 17.88 -13.35 -13.95
CA PRO A 285 18.17 -14.41 -12.99
C PRO A 285 19.69 -14.51 -12.75
N SER A 286 20.08 -14.83 -11.53
CA SER A 286 21.43 -15.32 -11.25
C SER A 286 21.67 -16.69 -11.88
N SER A 287 22.93 -17.12 -12.04
CA SER A 287 23.25 -18.43 -12.62
C SER A 287 22.58 -19.60 -11.89
N GLN A 288 22.45 -19.51 -10.55
CA GLN A 288 21.76 -20.54 -9.76
C GLN A 288 20.24 -20.50 -9.91
N GLU A 289 19.65 -19.33 -10.13
CA GLU A 289 18.22 -19.20 -10.39
C GLU A 289 17.88 -19.71 -11.79
N LEU A 290 18.70 -19.37 -12.79
CA LEU A 290 18.55 -19.85 -14.16
C LEU A 290 18.58 -21.38 -14.21
N GLU A 291 19.57 -22.01 -13.55
CA GLU A 291 19.67 -23.47 -13.51
C GLU A 291 18.44 -24.11 -12.84
N ARG A 292 17.98 -23.53 -11.72
CA ARG A 292 16.78 -24.02 -11.00
C ARG A 292 15.53 -23.91 -11.85
N PHE A 293 15.35 -22.78 -12.55
CA PHE A 293 14.19 -22.56 -13.41
C PHE A 293 14.23 -23.42 -14.67
N ARG A 294 15.40 -23.68 -15.24
CA ARG A 294 15.57 -24.65 -16.33
C ARG A 294 15.19 -26.06 -15.90
N GLY A 295 15.68 -26.49 -14.74
CA GLY A 295 15.32 -27.79 -14.16
C GLY A 295 13.82 -27.90 -13.84
N LEU A 296 13.21 -26.82 -13.34
CA LEU A 296 11.77 -26.73 -13.11
C LEU A 296 10.98 -26.82 -14.42
N ALA A 297 11.39 -26.09 -15.46
CA ALA A 297 10.77 -26.14 -16.78
C ALA A 297 10.76 -27.56 -17.36
N ALA A 298 11.89 -28.26 -17.27
CA ALA A 298 12.00 -29.65 -17.71
C ALA A 298 11.12 -30.61 -16.90
N ARG A 299 11.03 -30.42 -15.57
CA ARG A 299 10.15 -31.22 -14.71
C ARG A 299 8.67 -30.99 -15.04
N LEU A 300 8.28 -29.73 -15.23
CA LEU A 300 6.91 -29.34 -15.62
C LEU A 300 6.55 -29.89 -17.00
N ALA A 301 7.48 -29.86 -17.96
CA ALA A 301 7.28 -30.47 -19.27
C ALA A 301 6.99 -31.98 -19.16
N GLY A 302 7.73 -32.70 -18.30
CA GLY A 302 7.46 -34.11 -18.01
C GLY A 302 6.07 -34.35 -17.39
N LEU A 303 5.66 -33.53 -16.42
CA LEU A 303 4.33 -33.63 -15.79
C LEU A 303 3.18 -33.33 -16.76
N HIS A 304 3.36 -32.37 -17.66
CA HIS A 304 2.38 -32.01 -18.68
C HIS A 304 2.45 -32.85 -19.96
N GLN A 305 3.38 -33.82 -20.02
CA GLN A 305 3.64 -34.67 -21.19
C GLN A 305 3.98 -33.86 -22.46
N VAL A 306 4.77 -32.80 -22.30
CA VAL A 306 5.22 -31.91 -23.38
C VAL A 306 6.58 -32.39 -23.89
N PRO A 307 6.74 -32.68 -25.19
CA PRO A 307 8.04 -33.00 -25.79
C PRO A 307 9.07 -31.89 -25.55
N ARG A 308 10.36 -32.24 -25.48
CA ARG A 308 11.41 -31.25 -25.17
C ARG A 308 11.50 -30.15 -26.23
N GLU A 309 11.21 -30.50 -27.48
CA GLU A 309 11.21 -29.61 -28.64
C GLU A 309 10.10 -28.56 -28.56
N GLU A 310 8.99 -28.88 -27.88
CA GLU A 310 7.83 -28.01 -27.72
C GLU A 310 7.86 -27.20 -26.41
N LEU A 311 8.85 -27.45 -25.53
CA LEU A 311 8.97 -26.75 -24.25
C LEU A 311 9.04 -25.21 -24.44
N PRO A 312 9.83 -24.66 -25.38
CA PRO A 312 9.88 -23.21 -25.58
C PRO A 312 8.55 -22.58 -25.98
N SER A 313 7.62 -23.33 -26.55
CA SER A 313 6.30 -22.86 -27.01
C SER A 313 5.13 -23.31 -26.11
N SER A 314 5.40 -24.05 -25.02
CA SER A 314 4.36 -24.68 -24.21
C SER A 314 3.70 -23.73 -23.21
N LEU A 315 2.46 -23.33 -23.50
CA LEU A 315 1.68 -22.48 -22.59
C LEU A 315 1.51 -23.07 -21.19
N LYS A 316 1.35 -24.40 -21.06
CA LYS A 316 1.17 -25.05 -19.76
C LYS A 316 2.39 -24.88 -18.87
N VAL A 317 3.58 -25.11 -19.43
CA VAL A 317 4.86 -24.99 -18.71
C VAL A 317 5.12 -23.53 -18.33
N TRP A 318 4.99 -22.61 -19.29
CA TRP A 318 5.25 -21.18 -19.03
C TRP A 318 4.27 -20.55 -18.06
N LYS A 319 2.99 -20.98 -18.06
CA LYS A 319 2.00 -20.55 -17.06
C LYS A 319 2.43 -20.97 -15.65
N ASP A 320 2.88 -22.21 -15.47
CA ASP A 320 3.31 -22.71 -14.16
C ASP A 320 4.63 -22.07 -13.72
N LEU A 321 5.55 -21.76 -14.64
CA LEU A 321 6.77 -20.99 -14.33
C LEU A 321 6.44 -19.55 -13.91
N ALA A 322 5.54 -18.87 -14.64
CA ALA A 322 5.08 -17.53 -14.26
C ALA A 322 4.40 -17.56 -12.88
N HIS A 323 3.60 -18.57 -12.61
CA HIS A 323 2.97 -18.76 -11.30
C HIS A 323 4.00 -19.00 -10.18
N ALA A 324 5.06 -19.76 -10.45
CA ALA A 324 6.15 -19.94 -9.49
C ALA A 324 6.87 -18.61 -9.16
N VAL A 325 7.08 -17.75 -10.16
CA VAL A 325 7.70 -16.42 -9.96
C VAL A 325 6.84 -15.52 -9.05
N LEU A 326 5.52 -15.54 -9.22
CA LEU A 326 4.58 -14.80 -8.35
C LEU A 326 4.64 -15.23 -6.87
N ASN A 327 5.18 -16.42 -6.60
CA ASN A 327 5.33 -16.98 -5.26
C ASN A 327 6.76 -16.83 -4.70
N LEU A 328 7.67 -16.16 -5.43
CA LEU A 328 8.99 -15.81 -4.89
C LEU A 328 8.86 -14.76 -3.80
N LYS A 329 9.70 -14.86 -2.77
CA LYS A 329 9.78 -13.82 -1.72
C LYS A 329 10.11 -12.46 -2.33
N GLU A 330 10.99 -12.40 -3.31
CA GLU A 330 11.37 -11.15 -3.96
C GLU A 330 10.22 -10.47 -4.73
N PHE A 331 9.21 -11.23 -5.15
CA PHE A 331 8.01 -10.64 -5.75
C PHE A 331 7.13 -9.94 -4.69
N LEU A 332 7.18 -10.38 -3.44
CA LEU A 332 6.36 -9.87 -2.34
C LEU A 332 7.05 -8.76 -1.53
N TYR A 333 8.37 -8.68 -1.60
CA TYR A 333 9.18 -7.78 -0.78
C TYR A 333 10.11 -6.94 -1.64
N VAL A 334 10.18 -5.64 -1.34
CA VAL A 334 11.03 -4.67 -2.01
C VAL A 334 12.09 -4.15 -1.03
N GLN A 335 13.29 -3.93 -1.57
CA GLN A 335 14.40 -3.21 -0.94
C GLN A 335 14.66 -1.91 -1.70
#